data_AF-W1F6Q5-F1
#
_entry.id   AF-W1F6Q5-F1
#
_cell.length_a   1.000
_cell.length_b   1.000
_cell.length_c   1.000
_cell.angle_alpha   90.00
_cell.angle_beta   90.00
_cell.angle_gamma   90.00
#
_symmetry.space_group_name_H-M   'P 1'
#
loop_
_entity.id
_entity.type
_entity.pdbx_description
1 polymer ?
#
loop_
_entity_poly.entity_id
_entity_poly.type
_entity_poly.pdbx_seq_one_letter_code
_entity_poly.pdbx_strand_id
1 'polypeptide(L)' 'MDERPTFHEIRALAAHLFDQQGIDPQGRMAHSDAQSTKIYTQNHINWIVVPHGEIKTG' A
#
# COMPACT_ATOMS: atom_id res chain seq x y z
N MET A 1 14.84 -1.99 11.18
CA MET A 1 14.29 -0.68 11.59
C MET A 1 12.99 -0.53 10.83
N ASP A 2 11.86 -0.50 11.51
CA ASP A 2 10.56 -0.26 10.87
C ASP A 2 10.48 1.22 10.51
N GLU A 3 10.85 1.53 9.27
CA GLU A 3 10.83 2.89 8.76
C GLU A 3 9.37 3.31 8.54
N ARG A 4 9.00 4.49 9.05
CA ARG A 4 7.62 4.97 8.91
C ARG A 4 7.36 5.37 7.46
N PRO A 5 6.13 5.12 6.97
CA PRO A 5 5.72 5.54 5.64
C PRO A 5 6.05 6.98 5.32
N THR A 6 6.71 7.21 4.18
CA THR A 6 6.98 8.56 3.68
C THR A 6 5.89 9.00 2.69
N PHE A 7 5.86 10.29 2.35
CA PHE A 7 4.90 10.83 1.37
C PHE A 7 4.94 10.08 0.02
N HIS A 8 6.11 9.54 -0.36
CA HIS A 8 6.27 8.76 -1.60
C HIS A 8 5.42 7.48 -1.63
N GLU A 9 5.08 6.93 -0.46
CA GLU A 9 4.29 5.69 -0.34
C GLU A 9 2.79 5.88 -0.63
N ILE A 10 2.29 7.12 -0.58
CA ILE A 10 0.91 7.43 -1.01
C ILE A 10 0.73 7.03 -2.48
N ARG A 11 1.77 7.19 -3.30
CA ARG A 11 1.77 6.80 -4.71
C ARG A 11 1.67 5.28 -4.87
N ALA A 12 2.31 4.52 -3.99
CA ALA A 12 2.24 3.07 -3.94
C ALA A 12 0.81 2.60 -3.62
N LEU A 13 0.22 3.18 -2.58
CA LEU A 13 -1.16 2.90 -2.19
C LEU A 13 -2.15 3.23 -3.31
N ALA A 14 -2.00 4.38 -3.97
CA ALA A 14 -2.87 4.79 -5.06
C ALA A 14 -2.81 3.81 -6.25
N ALA A 15 -1.61 3.35 -6.63
CA ALA A 15 -1.42 2.38 -7.70
C ALA A 15 -2.13 1.05 -7.39
N HIS A 16 -2.01 0.56 -6.14
CA HIS A 16 -2.70 -0.64 -5.70
C HIS A 16 -4.22 -0.53 -5.76
N LEU A 17 -4.76 0.60 -5.32
CA LEU A 17 -6.20 0.84 -5.33
C LEU A 17 -6.76 0.96 -6.76
N PHE A 18 -6.01 1.53 -7.70
CA PHE A 18 -6.41 1.59 -9.11
C PHE A 18 -6.42 0.20 -9.76
N ASP A 19 -5.40 -0.62 -9.48
CA ASP A 19 -5.32 -2.01 -9.95
C ASP A 19 -6.51 -2.85 -9.46
N GLN A 20 -6.85 -2.73 -8.17
CA GLN A 20 -8.04 -3.38 -7.59
C GLN A 20 -9.37 -2.94 -8.24
N GLN A 21 -9.43 -1.71 -8.76
CA GLN A 21 -10.60 -1.15 -9.46
C GLN A 21 -10.60 -1.47 -10.97
N GLY A 22 -9.59 -2.18 -11.48
CA GLY A 22 -9.43 -2.47 -12.92
C GLY A 22 -9.06 -1.24 -13.76
N ILE A 23 -8.59 -0.16 -13.12
CA ILE A 23 -8.10 1.05 -13.79
C ILE A 23 -6.60 0.90 -13.95
N ASP A 24 -6.08 1.03 -15.17
CA ASP A 24 -4.63 0.92 -15.42
C ASP A 24 -3.84 1.95 -14.59
N PRO A 25 -3.05 1.52 -13.59
CA PRO A 25 -2.27 2.41 -12.76
C PRO A 25 -1.09 3.03 -13.53
N GLN A 26 -0.60 2.39 -14.60
CA GLN A 26 0.53 2.87 -15.38
C GLN A 26 0.20 4.18 -16.10
N GLY A 27 -0.94 4.22 -16.81
CA GLY A 27 -1.45 5.42 -17.45
C GLY A 27 -1.74 6.57 -16.47
N ARG A 28 -2.11 6.25 -15.22
CA ARG A 28 -2.38 7.25 -14.17
C ARG A 28 -1.13 7.77 -13.47
N MET A 29 -0.04 7.00 -13.48
CA MET A 29 1.25 7.41 -12.91
C MET A 29 2.20 8.05 -13.93
N ALA A 30 1.82 8.13 -15.20
CA ALA A 30 2.66 8.63 -16.29
C ALA A 30 4.06 7.97 -16.33
N HIS A 31 4.14 6.70 -15.94
CA HIS A 31 5.40 5.95 -15.97
C HIS A 31 5.62 5.37 -17.36
N SER A 32 6.74 5.75 -17.99
CA SER A 32 7.14 5.24 -19.31
C SER A 32 7.56 3.76 -19.29
N ASP A 33 7.87 3.19 -18.13
CA ASP A 33 8.31 1.80 -17.98
C ASP A 33 7.41 1.01 -17.01
N ALA A 34 6.90 -0.13 -17.47
CA ALA A 34 6.02 -1.03 -16.75
C ALA A 34 6.70 -1.70 -15.54
N GLN A 35 8.03 -1.85 -15.56
CA GLN A 35 8.78 -2.46 -14.45
C GLN A 35 8.65 -1.63 -13.16
N SER A 36 8.69 -0.30 -13.28
CA SER A 36 8.54 0.62 -12.13
C SER A 36 7.15 0.57 -11.48
N THR A 37 6.11 0.20 -12.23
CA THR A 37 4.73 0.10 -11.75
C THR A 37 4.49 -1.19 -10.95
N LYS A 38 5.15 -2.30 -11.34
CA LYS A 38 5.03 -3.59 -10.64
C LYS A 38 5.47 -3.55 -9.18
N ILE A 39 6.45 -2.70 -8.85
CA ILE A 39 6.97 -2.55 -7.48
C ILE A 39 5.89 -1.97 -6.55
N TYR A 40 4.97 -1.14 -7.08
CA TYR A 40 3.91 -0.50 -6.30
C TYR A 40 2.67 -1.38 -6.07
N THR A 41 2.49 -2.42 -6.88
CA THR A 41 1.35 -3.36 -6.76
C THR A 41 1.66 -4.57 -5.89
N GLN A 42 2.91 -4.77 -5.47
CA GLN A 42 3.37 -5.91 -4.68
C GLN A 42 3.59 -5.49 -3.22
N ASN A 43 3.42 -6.40 -2.26
CA ASN A 43 3.53 -6.19 -0.80
C ASN A 43 2.40 -5.44 -0.06
N HIS A 44 1.15 -5.59 -0.49
CA HIS A 44 0.00 -5.16 0.31
C HIS A 44 -0.36 -6.24 1.34
N ILE A 45 0.35 -6.22 2.46
CA ILE A 45 0.14 -7.16 3.58
C ILE A 45 -1.20 -6.81 4.24
N ASN A 46 -2.10 -7.80 4.33
CA ASN A 46 -3.35 -7.66 5.07
C ASN A 46 -3.06 -7.62 6.58
N TRP A 47 -3.16 -6.44 7.18
CA TRP A 47 -3.06 -6.30 8.62
C TRP A 47 -4.32 -6.83 9.31
N ILE A 48 -4.15 -7.76 10.24
CA ILE A 48 -5.23 -8.24 11.10
C ILE A 48 -5.36 -7.25 12.26
N VAL A 49 -6.47 -6.51 12.31
CA VAL A 49 -6.79 -5.61 13.43
C VAL A 49 -7.12 -6.44 14.66
N VAL A 50 -6.35 -6.27 15.74
CA VAL A 50 -6.63 -6.90 17.04
C VAL A 50 -7.41 -5.89 17.91
N PRO A 51 -8.56 -6.26 18.48
CA PRO A 51 -9.31 -5.38 19.38
C PRO A 51 -8.51 -5.06 20.65
N HIS A 52 -8.76 -3.87 21.23
CA HIS A 52 -8.11 -3.44 22.46
C HIS A 52 -8.43 -4.40 23.62
N GLY A 53 -7.38 -4.97 24.22
CA GLY A 53 -7.49 -5.81 25.41
C GLY A 53 -7.09 -5.01 26.65
N GLU A 54 -8.05 -4.70 27.52
CA GLU A 54 -7.78 -4.09 28.82
C GLU A 54 -7.24 -5.15 29.78
N ILE A 55 -6.07 -4.90 30.37
CA ILE A 55 -5.48 -5.79 31.39
C ILE A 55 -6.09 -5.40 32.74
N LYS A 56 -6.88 -6.32 33.33
CA LYS A 56 -7.32 -6.16 34.73
C LYS A 56 -6.14 -6.45 35.65
N THR A 57 -5.48 -5.41 36.13
CA THR A 57 -4.57 -5.51 37.27
C THR A 57 -5.40 -5.73 38.54
N GLY A 58 -5.46 -6.96 39.01
CA GLY A 58 -5.92 -7.32 40.36
C GLY A 58 -4.79 -7.27 41.37
#